data_AF-A0A5C9DQB6-F1
#
_entry.id   AF-A0A5C9DQB6-F1
#
_cell.length_a   1.000
_cell.length_b   1.000
_cell.length_c   1.000
_cell.angle_alpha   90.00
_cell.angle_beta   90.00
_cell.angle_gamma   90.00
#
_symmetry.space_group_name_H-M   'P 1'
#
loop_
_entity.id
_entity.type
_entity.pdbx_description
1 polymer ?
#
loop_
_entity_poly.entity_id
_entity_poly.type
_entity_poly.pdbx_seq_one_letter_code
_entity_poly.pdbx_strand_id
1 'polypeptide(L)' 'MKNITLSMDEKVLRAGREYARRHNISFNVLVRRLVEQAVLSTKDSWLDDTFSLMDTLHASTENVMWTREELYRV' A
#
# COMPACT_ATOMS: atom_id res chain seq x y z
N MET A 1 -5.55 -24.72 -3.47
CA MET A 1 -4.28 -23.96 -3.41
C MET A 1 -3.15 -24.86 -3.89
N LYS A 2 -2.19 -24.34 -4.67
CA LYS A 2 -0.97 -25.08 -5.02
C LYS A 2 0.13 -24.71 -4.02
N ASN A 3 0.80 -25.70 -3.46
CA ASN A 3 1.95 -25.48 -2.57
C ASN A 3 3.18 -25.23 -3.43
N ILE A 4 4.01 -24.25 -3.03
CA ILE A 4 5.31 -23.99 -3.65
C ILE A 4 6.41 -24.29 -2.64
N THR A 5 7.51 -24.86 -3.12
CA THR A 5 8.75 -24.99 -2.34
C THR A 5 9.65 -23.83 -2.74
N LEU A 6 10.04 -23.00 -1.77
CA LEU A 6 10.88 -21.83 -1.98
C LEU A 6 12.15 -21.95 -1.13
N SER A 7 13.31 -21.92 -1.78
CA SER A 7 14.61 -21.87 -1.12
C SER A 7 14.98 -20.42 -0.80
N MET A 8 15.44 -20.16 0.42
CA MET A 8 15.90 -18.84 0.87
C MET A 8 16.95 -18.97 1.97
N ASP A 9 17.71 -17.91 2.19
CA ASP A 9 18.66 -17.84 3.29
C ASP A 9 17.94 -17.98 4.65
N GLU A 10 18.50 -18.78 5.56
CA GLU A 10 17.89 -19.10 6.85
C GLU A 10 17.70 -17.86 7.74
N LYS A 11 18.63 -16.89 7.66
CA LYS A 11 18.50 -15.64 8.44
C LYS A 11 17.32 -14.82 7.92
N VAL A 12 17.13 -14.80 6.60
CA VAL A 12 15.98 -14.12 5.96
C VAL A 12 14.68 -14.82 6.29
N LEU A 13 14.63 -16.16 6.24
CA LEU A 13 13.44 -16.93 6.62
C LEU A 13 13.01 -16.63 8.06
N ARG A 14 13.97 -16.62 9.00
CA ARG A 14 13.69 -16.31 10.41
C ARG A 14 13.18 -14.87 10.59
N ALA A 15 13.85 -13.89 9.97
CA ALA A 15 13.43 -12.50 10.03
C ALA A 15 12.04 -12.29 9.43
N GLY A 16 11.76 -12.91 8.29
CA GLY A 16 10.46 -12.85 7.62
C GLY A 16 9.34 -13.47 8.44
N ARG A 17 9.58 -14.60 9.12
CA ARG A 17 8.60 -15.21 10.03
C ARG A 17 8.27 -14.30 11.21
N GLU A 18 9.28 -13.68 11.82
CA GLU A 18 9.08 -12.75 12.93
C GLU A 18 8.32 -11.49 12.48
N TYR A 19 8.65 -10.94 11.32
CA TYR A 19 7.89 -9.84 10.72
C TYR A 19 6.42 -10.23 10.54
N ALA A 20 6.13 -11.36 9.89
CA ALA A 20 4.76 -11.82 9.69
C ALA A 20 3.99 -11.96 11.03
N ARG A 21 4.65 -12.52 12.05
CA ARG A 21 4.09 -12.68 13.40
C ARG A 21 3.72 -11.34 14.04
N ARG A 22 4.59 -10.33 13.95
CA ARG A 22 4.32 -8.97 14.48
C ARG A 22 3.12 -8.30 13.81
N HIS A 23 2.86 -8.66 12.55
CA HIS A 23 1.71 -8.17 11.77
C HIS A 23 0.49 -9.12 11.80
N ASN A 24 0.46 -10.10 12.73
CA ASN A 24 -0.63 -11.07 12.90
C ASN A 24 -1.01 -11.84 11.62
N ILE A 25 -0.03 -12.16 10.77
CA ILE A 25 -0.22 -12.98 9.56
C ILE A 25 0.78 -14.13 9.50
N SER A 26 0.48 -15.16 8.71
CA SER A 26 1.45 -16.24 8.46
C SER A 26 2.49 -15.80 7.43
N PHE A 27 3.67 -16.41 7.49
CA PHE A 27 4.73 -16.15 6.49
C PHE A 27 4.26 -16.47 5.06
N ASN A 28 3.46 -17.53 4.87
CA ASN A 28 2.89 -17.84 3.55
C ASN A 28 1.90 -16.78 3.06
N VAL A 29 1.18 -16.09 3.95
CA VAL A 29 0.32 -14.96 3.57
C VAL A 29 1.18 -13.76 3.16
N LEU A 30 2.26 -13.47 3.91
CA LEU A 30 3.21 -12.42 3.56
C LEU A 30 3.82 -12.65 2.17
N VAL A 31 4.33 -13.86 1.91
CA VAL A 31 4.93 -14.21 0.60
C VAL A 31 3.91 -14.02 -0.52
N ARG A 32 2.67 -14.47 -0.34
CA ARG A 32 1.61 -14.27 -1.35
C ARG A 32 1.37 -12.80 -1.64
N ARG A 33 1.20 -11.97 -0.61
CA ARG A 33 0.97 -10.53 -0.78
C ARG A 33 2.11 -9.85 -1.53
N LEU A 34 3.35 -10.20 -1.21
CA LEU A 34 4.53 -9.66 -1.87
C LEU A 34 4.61 -10.11 -3.35
N VAL A 35 4.30 -11.37 -3.64
CA VAL A 35 4.25 -11.88 -5.01
C VAL A 35 3.11 -11.22 -5.80
N GLU A 36 1.93 -11.10 -5.19
CA GLU A 36 0.79 -10.39 -5.77
C GLU A 36 1.17 -8.94 -6.08
N GLN A 37 1.73 -8.20 -5.12
CA GLN A 37 2.16 -6.81 -5.32
C GLN A 37 3.26 -6.66 -6.39
N ALA A 38 4.17 -7.62 -6.50
CA ALA A 38 5.27 -7.56 -7.46
C ALA A 38 4.84 -7.92 -8.90
N VAL A 39 3.90 -8.86 -9.05
CA VAL A 39 3.51 -9.43 -10.35
C VAL A 39 2.22 -8.79 -10.87
N LEU A 40 1.28 -8.55 -9.98
CA LEU A 40 0.14 -7.68 -10.24
C LEU A 40 0.66 -6.29 -9.90
N SER A 41 1.46 -5.73 -10.81
CA SER A 41 1.77 -4.31 -10.80
C SER A 41 0.52 -3.58 -10.34
N THR A 42 0.67 -2.66 -9.38
CA THR A 42 -0.36 -1.66 -9.09
C THR A 42 -0.77 -1.10 -10.44
N LYS A 43 -1.85 -1.64 -11.01
CA LYS A 43 -2.68 -0.91 -11.94
C LYS A 43 -2.88 0.41 -11.22
N ASP A 44 -2.84 1.50 -11.98
CA ASP A 44 -3.02 2.87 -11.51
C ASP A 44 -4.32 3.12 -10.71
N SER A 45 -4.99 2.07 -10.22
CA SER A 45 -6.05 2.00 -9.20
C SER A 45 -5.90 3.03 -8.10
N TRP A 46 -4.71 3.32 -7.56
CA TRP A 46 -4.63 4.34 -6.51
C TRP A 46 -4.90 5.75 -7.06
N LEU A 47 -4.48 6.04 -8.31
CA LEU A 47 -4.84 7.28 -9.01
C LEU A 47 -6.32 7.27 -9.39
N ASP A 48 -6.83 6.15 -9.91
CA ASP A 48 -8.25 6.01 -10.29
C ASP A 48 -9.17 6.15 -9.06
N ASP A 49 -8.79 5.57 -7.92
CA ASP A 49 -9.50 5.68 -6.64
C ASP A 49 -9.43 7.13 -6.11
N THR A 50 -8.27 7.78 -6.25
CA THR A 50 -8.08 9.18 -5.86
C THR A 50 -8.98 10.10 -6.69
N PHE A 51 -9.01 9.93 -8.02
CA PHE A 51 -9.87 10.71 -8.89
C PHE A 51 -11.35 10.42 -8.64
N SER A 52 -11.73 9.16 -8.40
CA SER A 52 -13.10 8.80 -8.04
C SER A 52 -13.56 9.48 -6.74
N LEU A 53 -12.69 9.59 -5.74
CA LEU A 53 -12.99 10.32 -4.50
C LEU A 53 -13.10 11.83 -4.74
N MET A 54 -12.26 12.41 -5.60
CA MET A 54 -12.35 13.82 -5.98
C MET A 54 -13.63 14.12 -6.75
N ASP A 55 -14.03 13.26 -7.69
CA ASP A 55 -15.22 13.44 -8.52
C ASP A 55 -16.52 13.28 -7.73
N THR A 56 -16.52 12.47 -6.66
CA THR A 56 -17.69 12.30 -5.79
C THR A 56 -17.85 13.43 -4.77
N LEU A 57 -16.75 14.11 -4.43
CA LEU A 57 -16.77 15.28 -3.58
C LEU A 57 -17.34 16.49 -4.35
N HIS A 58 -18.59 16.83 -4.06
CA HIS A 58 -19.21 18.08 -4.51
C HIS A 58 -18.73 19.26 -3.65
N ALA A 59 -17.41 19.43 -3.55
CA ALA A 59 -16.80 20.50 -2.78
C ALA A 59 -16.84 21.79 -3.63
N SER A 60 -17.71 22.71 -3.24
CA SER A 60 -17.68 24.08 -3.75
C SER A 60 -16.60 24.85 -2.99
N THR A 61 -15.50 25.18 -3.64
CA THR A 61 -14.63 26.25 -3.13
C THR A 61 -15.42 27.55 -3.30
N GLU A 62 -15.86 28.17 -2.21
CA GLU A 62 -16.55 29.48 -2.21
C GLU A 62 -15.60 30.62 -2.63
N ASN A 63 -14.77 30.41 -3.67
CA ASN A 63 -13.65 31.26 -4.08
C ASN A 63 -12.67 31.60 -2.93
N VAL A 64 -12.48 30.66 -2.00
CA VAL A 64 -11.48 30.81 -0.94
C VAL A 64 -10.10 30.74 -1.57
N MET A 65 -9.41 31.87 -1.57
CA MET A 65 -8.03 32.01 -2.04
C MET A 65 -7.11 32.04 -0.82
N TRP A 66 -5.99 31.34 -0.92
CA TRP A 66 -4.91 31.41 0.08
C TRP A 66 -3.67 32.04 -0.54
N THR A 67 -3.04 32.92 0.20
CA THR A 67 -1.68 33.39 -0.07
C THR A 67 -0.69 32.27 0.22
N ARG A 68 0.50 32.36 -0.38
CA ARG A 68 1.55 31.36 -0.22
C ARG A 68 1.94 31.20 1.25
N GLU A 69 2.00 32.31 1.97
CA GLU A 69 2.40 32.40 3.36
C GLU A 69 1.39 31.71 4.29
N GLU A 70 0.10 31.77 3.99
CA GLU A 70 -0.97 31.10 4.76
C GLU A 70 -0.94 29.57 4.64
N LEU A 71 -0.37 29.04 3.56
CA LEU A 71 -0.26 27.59 3.33
C LEU A 71 0.94 26.95 4.03
N TYR A 72 1.92 27.74 4.48
CA TYR A 72 3.04 27.23 5.25
C TYR A 72 2.64 27.09 6.73
N ARG A 73 2.60 25.86 7.23
CA ARG A 73 2.58 25.61 8.68
C ARG A 73 3.99 25.86 9.22
N VAL A 74 4.12 26.88 10.07
CA VAL A 74 5.35 27.15 10.86
C VAL A 74 5.55 26.04 11.89
#